data_AF-A0A811RC32-F1
#
_entry.id   AF-A0A811RC32-F1
#
_cell.length_a   1.000
_cell.length_b   1.000
_cell.length_c   1.000
_cell.angle_alpha   90.00
_cell.angle_beta   90.00
_cell.angle_gamma   90.00
#
_symmetry.space_group_name_H-M   'P 1'
#
loop_
_entity.id
_entity.type
_entity.pdbx_description
1 polymer ?
#
loop_
_entity_poly.entity_id
_entity_poly.type
_entity_poly.pdbx_seq_one_letter_code
_entity_poly.pdbx_strand_id
1 'polypeptide(L)' 'MDHIGWCIYGKKDPGCVAKVKNLYKELNLEAVFQEYENESYKKLIADIEAQPSIAVQNVLKSLHKIYKRQK' A
#
# COMPACT_ATOMS: atom_id res chain seq x y z
N MET A 1 -26.60 -25.11 -14.25
CA MET A 1 -25.27 -25.72 -14.12
C MET A 1 -24.28 -24.63 -14.45
N ASP A 2 -23.85 -23.85 -13.45
CA ASP A 2 -22.68 -22.99 -13.60
C ASP A 2 -21.77 -23.34 -12.44
N HIS A 3 -20.83 -24.25 -12.69
CA HIS A 3 -19.72 -24.50 -11.79
C HIS A 3 -18.80 -23.26 -11.82
N ILE A 4 -19.23 -22.18 -11.17
CA ILE A 4 -18.37 -21.05 -10.85
C ILE A 4 -17.45 -21.53 -9.74
N GLY A 5 -16.43 -22.29 -10.13
CA GLY A 5 -15.39 -22.77 -9.25
C GLY A 5 -14.84 -21.58 -8.47
N TRP A 6 -15.03 -21.61 -7.16
CA TRP A 6 -14.66 -20.58 -6.20
C TRP A 6 -13.16 -20.31 -6.32
N CYS A 7 -12.83 -19.24 -7.06
CA CYS A 7 -11.47 -18.74 -7.20
C CYS A 7 -11.16 -17.88 -5.99
N ILE A 8 -10.81 -18.57 -4.90
CA ILE A 8 -10.35 -17.97 -3.66
C ILE A 8 -8.88 -17.57 -3.76
N TYR A 9 -8.51 -16.56 -2.98
CA TYR A 9 -7.13 -16.11 -2.82
C TYR A 9 -6.21 -17.28 -2.44
N GLY A 10 -4.98 -17.31 -2.96
CA GLY A 10 -3.98 -18.34 -2.65
C GLY A 10 -3.92 -19.54 -3.61
N LYS A 11 -4.76 -19.60 -4.64
CA LYS A 11 -4.61 -20.58 -5.74
C LYS A 11 -3.58 -20.11 -6.77
N LYS A 12 -2.72 -21.02 -7.24
CA LYS A 12 -1.74 -20.77 -8.31
C LYS A 12 -2.35 -20.76 -9.72
N ASP A 13 -3.63 -21.12 -9.83
CA ASP A 13 -4.36 -21.12 -11.10
C ASP A 13 -4.36 -19.71 -11.73
N PRO A 14 -3.84 -19.53 -12.95
CA PRO A 14 -3.75 -18.22 -13.61
C PRO A 14 -5.11 -17.53 -13.78
N GLY A 15 -6.18 -18.30 -14.01
CA GLY A 15 -7.55 -17.78 -14.15
C GLY A 15 -8.07 -17.20 -12.84
N CYS A 16 -7.81 -17.87 -11.72
CA CYS A 16 -8.14 -17.36 -10.40
C CYS A 16 -7.31 -16.13 -10.02
N VAL A 17 -6.01 -16.07 -10.36
CA VAL A 17 -5.18 -14.87 -10.15
C VAL A 17 -5.69 -13.68 -10.94
N ALA A 18 -6.09 -13.89 -12.22
CA ALA A 18 -6.64 -12.82 -13.05
C ALA A 18 -7.95 -12.26 -12.47
N LYS A 19 -8.84 -13.12 -11.98
CA LYS A 19 -10.10 -12.69 -11.32
C LYS A 19 -9.84 -11.82 -10.09
N VAL A 20 -8.91 -12.20 -9.22
CA VAL A 20 -8.55 -11.40 -8.04
C VAL A 20 -7.93 -10.05 -8.45
N LYS A 21 -7.03 -10.04 -9.45
CA LYS A 21 -6.45 -8.79 -9.95
C LYS A 21 -7.48 -7.86 -10.58
N ASN A 22 -8.48 -8.40 -11.29
CA ASN A 22 -9.56 -7.60 -11.84
C ASN A 22 -10.43 -7.00 -10.73
N LEU A 23 -10.75 -7.78 -9.70
CA LEU A 23 -11.46 -7.27 -8.53
C LEU A 23 -10.69 -6.10 -7.88
N TYR A 24 -9.36 -6.19 -7.75
CA TYR A 24 -8.55 -5.09 -7.21
C TYR A 24 -8.61 -3.82 -8.06
N LYS A 25 -8.70 -3.95 -9.40
CA LYS A 25 -8.88 -2.82 -10.31
C LYS A 25 -10.29 -2.23 -10.21
N GLU A 26 -11.32 -3.08 -10.16
CA GLU A 26 -12.71 -2.66 -9.99
C GLU A 26 -12.92 -1.89 -8.68
N LEU A 27 -12.26 -2.32 -7.61
CA LEU A 27 -12.25 -1.63 -6.31
C LEU A 27 -11.32 -0.41 -6.28
N ASN A 28 -10.62 -0.13 -7.38
CA ASN A 28 -9.67 0.98 -7.49
C ASN A 28 -8.62 1.01 -6.37
N LEU A 29 -8.09 -0.16 -5.99
CA LEU A 29 -7.16 -0.28 -4.86
C LEU A 29 -5.87 0.52 -5.07
N GLU A 30 -5.50 0.81 -6.32
CA GLU A 30 -4.37 1.69 -6.62
C GLU A 30 -4.61 3.10 -6.09
N ALA A 31 -5.77 3.70 -6.36
CA ALA A 31 -6.09 5.03 -5.84
C ALA A 31 -6.20 5.03 -4.31
N VAL A 32 -6.85 4.00 -3.74
CA VAL A 32 -6.96 3.84 -2.28
C VAL A 32 -5.57 3.76 -1.63
N PHE A 33 -4.65 3.01 -2.24
CA PHE A 33 -3.28 2.92 -1.75
C PHE A 33 -2.52 4.25 -1.88
N GLN A 34 -2.67 4.97 -3.01
CA GLN A 34 -2.02 6.27 -3.20
C GLN A 34 -2.49 7.31 -2.18
N GLU A 35 -3.78 7.30 -1.86
CA GLU A 35 -4.35 8.15 -0.81
C GLU A 35 -3.77 7.78 0.56
N TYR A 36 -3.83 6.51 0.92
CA TYR A 36 -3.26 6.00 2.17
C TYR A 36 -1.76 6.32 2.31
N GLU A 37 -0.96 6.13 1.26
CA GLU A 37 0.48 6.40 1.26
C GLU A 37 0.75 7.90 1.49
N ASN A 38 -0.01 8.78 0.83
CA ASN A 38 0.14 10.22 0.97
C ASN A 38 -0.26 10.71 2.37
N GLU A 39 -1.38 10.24 2.91
CA GLU A 39 -1.86 10.59 4.24
C GLU A 39 -0.91 10.10 5.32
N SER A 40 -0.49 8.83 5.22
CA SER A 40 0.46 8.24 6.16
C SER A 40 1.79 8.99 6.15
N TYR A 41 2.29 9.35 4.97
CA TYR A 41 3.52 10.12 4.85
C TYR A 41 3.41 11.50 5.50
N LYS A 42 2.34 12.26 5.22
CA LYS A 42 2.10 13.57 5.84
C LYS A 42 2.06 13.47 7.37
N LYS A 43 1.34 12.48 7.90
CA LYS A 43 1.25 12.24 9.34
C LYS A 43 2.63 11.96 9.95
N LEU A 44 3.40 11.05 9.34
CA LEU A 44 4.72 10.70 9.84
C LEU A 44 5.70 11.88 9.81
N ILE A 45 5.66 12.72 8.76
CA ILE A 45 6.48 13.93 8.71
C ILE A 45 6.09 14.90 9.82
N ALA A 46 4.81 15.15 10.03
CA ALA A 46 4.35 16.01 11.12
C ALA A 46 4.78 15.48 12.50
N ASP A 47 4.66 14.17 12.74
CA ASP A 47 5.10 13.53 13.98
C ASP A 47 6.62 13.61 14.18
N ILE A 48 7.40 13.53 13.10
CA ILE A 48 8.86 13.71 13.13
C ILE A 48 9.21 15.16 13.44
N GLU A 49 8.57 16.13 12.80
CA GLU A 49 8.83 17.57 13.01
C GLU A 49 8.46 18.02 14.42
N ALA A 50 7.43 17.41 15.02
CA ALA A 50 7.02 17.66 16.40
C ALA A 50 7.98 17.09 17.45
N GLN A 51 8.96 16.27 17.06
CA GLN A 51 9.84 15.58 18.00
C GLN A 51 10.90 16.56 18.58
N PRO A 52 11.04 16.72 19.92
CA PRO A 52 11.93 17.75 20.48
C PRO A 52 13.42 17.54 20.21
N SER A 53 13.84 16.30 19.95
CA SER A 53 15.25 15.98 19.70
C SER A 53 15.58 16.07 18.20
N ILE A 54 16.38 17.07 17.83
CA ILE A 54 16.88 17.26 16.46
C ILE A 54 17.65 16.01 15.97
N ALA A 55 18.40 15.35 16.85
CA ALA A 55 19.12 14.12 16.51
C ALA A 55 18.15 13.00 16.11
N VAL A 56 17.05 12.83 16.84
CA VAL A 56 16.00 11.86 16.53
C VAL A 56 15.28 12.23 15.23
N GLN A 57 14.98 13.52 15.01
CA GLN A 57 14.40 13.97 13.75
C GLN A 57 15.28 13.57 12.55
N ASN A 58 16.59 13.78 12.64
CA ASN A 58 17.52 13.48 11.56
C ASN A 58 17.59 11.99 11.24
N VAL A 59 17.52 11.12 12.25
CA VAL A 59 17.44 9.66 12.04
C VAL A 59 16.13 9.28 11.36
N LEU A 60 15.00 9.81 11.83
CA LEU A 60 13.66 9.46 11.31
C LEU A 60 13.38 10.04 9.92
N LYS A 61 14.04 11.15 9.55
CA LYS A 61 14.00 11.70 8.18
C LYS A 61 14.44 10.69 7.12
N SER A 62 15.13 9.61 7.50
CA SER A 62 15.42 8.47 6.61
C SER A 62 14.17 7.84 5.97
N LEU A 63 12.96 8.09 6.50
CA LEU A 63 11.67 7.71 5.92
C LEU A 63 11.50 8.10 4.45
N HIS A 64 12.09 9.22 4.01
CA HIS A 64 12.07 9.64 2.60
C HIS A 64 12.64 8.58 1.64
N LYS A 65 13.49 7.67 2.12
CA LYS A 65 14.05 6.58 1.31
C LYS A 65 13.04 5.50 0.94
N ILE A 66 11.93 5.39 1.67
CA ILE A 66 10.89 4.36 1.43
C ILE A 66 9.59 4.94 0.88
N TYR A 67 9.39 6.26 0.98
CA TYR A 67 8.24 6.94 0.37
C TYR A 67 8.25 6.76 -1.15
N LYS A 68 7.13 6.31 -1.74
CA LYS A 68 6.95 6.08 -3.19
C LYS A 68 7.99 5.13 -3.81
N ARG A 69 8.57 4.24 -3.00
CA ARG A 69 9.57 3.28 -3.45
C ARG A 69 8.92 2.25 -4.38
N GLN A 70 9.53 2.02 -5.55
CA GLN A 70 9.00 1.12 -6.58
C GLN A 70 9.55 -0.32 -6.51
N LYS A 71 10.60 -0.57 -5.70
CA LYS A 71 11.29 -1.86 -5.56
C LYS A 71 12.10 -1.92 -4.28
#